data_AF-A0A358QSZ1-F1
#
_entry.id   AF-A0A358QSZ1-F1
#
_cell.length_a   1.000
_cell.length_b   1.000
_cell.length_c   1.000
_cell.angle_alpha   90.00
_cell.angle_beta   90.00
_cell.angle_gamma   90.00
#
_symmetry.space_group_name_H-M   'P 1'
#
loop_
_entity.id
_entity.type
_entity.pdbx_description
1 polymer ?
#
loop_
_entity_poly.entity_id
_entity_poly.type
_entity_poly.pdbx_seq_one_letter_code
_entity_poly.pdbx_strand_id
1 'polypeptide(L)'
;MHQNPVKAGVCKRVEEYKWSSEQSYQEYMNGWIDTDLVLGMLSADRRSAIKKYNEFMSEEETADYENIKVIGGTLVNRPEKERIQKIIKRKSLDEILIATGVSEGEFNLIKNGSRGRDLTGYKLKYAIEASKSNYSMKEIGENIRVSDVAIIQMLRRNTNKNDLIS
;
A
#
# COMPACT_ATOMS: atom_id res chain seq x y z
N MET A 1 1.70 -16.78 -12.61
CA MET A 1 0.80 -16.66 -13.78
C MET A 1 1.57 -16.79 -15.11
N HIS A 2 2.49 -17.76 -15.21
CA HIS A 2 3.24 -18.06 -16.45
C HIS A 2 2.71 -19.33 -17.12
N GLN A 3 2.32 -20.34 -16.33
CA GLN A 3 1.69 -21.57 -16.84
C GLN A 3 0.18 -21.45 -17.08
N ASN A 4 -0.45 -20.34 -16.70
CA ASN A 4 -1.90 -20.14 -16.89
C ASN A 4 -2.36 -20.30 -18.36
N PRO A 5 -1.65 -19.77 -19.37
CA PRO A 5 -2.03 -19.97 -20.77
C PRO A 5 -1.94 -21.44 -21.21
N VAL A 6 -0.99 -22.21 -20.67
CA VAL A 6 -0.87 -23.65 -20.93
C VAL A 6 -2.00 -24.41 -20.25
N LYS A 7 -2.29 -24.12 -18.98
CA LYS A 7 -3.40 -24.69 -18.21
C LYS A 7 -4.77 -24.40 -18.84
N ALA A 8 -4.94 -23.23 -19.45
CA ALA A 8 -6.15 -22.84 -20.16
C ALA A 8 -6.24 -23.39 -21.61
N GLY A 9 -5.23 -24.13 -22.07
CA GLY A 9 -5.17 -24.69 -23.42
C GLY A 9 -4.93 -23.67 -24.53
N VAL A 10 -4.50 -22.45 -24.19
CA VAL A 10 -4.20 -21.37 -25.14
C VAL A 10 -2.91 -21.64 -25.93
N CYS A 11 -1.93 -22.30 -25.32
CA CYS A 11 -0.68 -22.72 -25.97
C CYS A 11 -0.16 -24.04 -25.41
N LYS A 12 0.75 -24.72 -26.12
CA LYS A 12 1.30 -26.02 -25.68
C LYS A 12 2.48 -25.87 -24.74
N ARG A 13 3.22 -24.76 -24.85
CA ARG A 13 4.36 -24.42 -23.98
C ARG A 13 4.30 -22.94 -23.61
N VAL A 14 4.91 -22.58 -22.48
CA VAL A 14 4.89 -21.21 -21.95
C VAL A 14 5.54 -20.23 -22.93
N GLU A 15 6.61 -20.66 -23.60
CA GLU A 15 7.36 -19.85 -24.57
C GLU A 15 6.53 -19.46 -25.82
N GLU A 16 5.46 -20.20 -26.13
CA GLU A 16 4.57 -19.90 -27.26
C GLU A 16 3.62 -18.73 -26.96
N TYR A 17 3.50 -18.32 -25.69
CA TYR A 17 2.61 -17.25 -25.27
C TYR A 17 3.30 -15.87 -25.28
N LYS A 18 3.16 -15.17 -26.42
CA LYS A 18 3.81 -13.88 -26.72
C LYS A 18 3.40 -12.69 -25.83
N TRP A 19 2.36 -12.83 -25.01
CA TRP A 19 1.84 -11.75 -24.16
C TRP A 19 2.28 -11.88 -22.70
N SER A 20 3.34 -12.65 -22.44
CA SER A 20 3.94 -12.78 -21.11
C SER A 20 5.31 -12.11 -21.04
N SER A 21 5.71 -11.74 -19.83
CA SER A 21 7.08 -11.30 -19.53
C SER A 21 8.11 -12.44 -19.57
N GLU A 22 7.71 -13.66 -19.95
CA GLU A 22 8.59 -14.85 -20.06
C GLU A 22 9.81 -14.58 -20.94
N GLN A 23 9.59 -13.91 -22.07
CA GLN A 23 10.66 -13.61 -23.02
C GLN A 23 11.77 -12.75 -22.41
N SER A 24 11.46 -11.92 -21.40
CA SER A 24 12.46 -11.11 -20.69
C SER A 24 13.38 -11.94 -19.79
N TYR A 25 12.99 -13.16 -19.42
CA TYR A 25 13.83 -14.08 -18.64
C TYR A 25 14.73 -14.96 -19.53
N GLN A 26 14.30 -15.22 -20.77
CA GLN A 26 15.03 -16.05 -21.74
C GLN A 26 16.00 -15.24 -22.60
N GLU A 27 15.56 -14.08 -23.07
CA GLU A 27 16.38 -13.14 -23.83
C GLU A 27 16.73 -11.97 -22.91
N TYR A 28 17.96 -11.46 -23.03
CA TYR A 28 18.37 -10.22 -22.35
C TYR A 28 17.66 -9.03 -23.02
N MET A 29 16.34 -8.94 -22.85
CA MET A 29 15.53 -7.82 -23.29
C MET A 29 15.64 -6.72 -22.26
N ASN A 30 16.65 -5.87 -22.44
CA ASN A 30 16.80 -4.67 -21.64
C ASN A 30 15.67 -3.68 -21.93
N GLY A 31 14.96 -3.27 -20.87
CA GLY A 31 14.34 -1.95 -20.85
C GLY A 31 13.05 -1.82 -20.05
N TRP A 32 12.31 -2.90 -19.78
CA TRP A 32 10.95 -2.79 -19.21
C TRP A 32 10.78 -3.53 -17.87
N ILE A 33 11.59 -4.55 -17.58
CA ILE A 33 11.48 -5.39 -16.37
C ILE A 33 12.88 -5.67 -15.81
N ASP A 34 13.06 -5.50 -14.50
CA ASP A 34 14.25 -5.95 -13.79
C ASP A 34 14.15 -7.46 -13.50
N THR A 35 14.96 -8.25 -14.20
CA THR A 35 15.03 -9.71 -14.01
C THR A 35 16.16 -10.13 -13.07
N ASP A 36 17.04 -9.22 -12.67
CA ASP A 36 18.25 -9.54 -11.90
C ASP A 36 17.91 -9.95 -10.48
N LEU A 37 16.88 -9.34 -9.88
CA LEU A 37 16.40 -9.75 -8.56
C LEU A 37 15.95 -11.22 -8.54
N VAL A 38 15.08 -11.59 -9.49
CA VAL A 38 14.47 -12.93 -9.53
C VAL A 38 15.49 -13.98 -9.96
N LEU A 39 16.30 -13.70 -10.99
CA LEU A 39 17.33 -14.63 -11.44
C LEU A 39 18.46 -14.77 -10.41
N GLY A 40 18.78 -13.69 -9.70
CA GLY A 40 19.73 -13.70 -8.59
C GLY A 40 19.32 -14.60 -7.42
N MET A 41 18.02 -14.79 -7.18
CA MET A 41 17.51 -15.75 -6.19
C MET A 41 17.80 -17.21 -6.59
N LEU A 42 17.87 -17.51 -7.90
CA LEU A 42 18.15 -18.85 -8.41
C LEU A 42 19.65 -19.15 -8.50
N SER A 43 20.45 -18.16 -8.91
CA SER A 43 21.92 -18.23 -8.91
C SER A 43 22.55 -16.86 -9.09
N ALA A 44 23.75 -16.67 -8.54
CA ALA A 44 24.59 -15.51 -8.82
C ALA A 44 25.19 -15.53 -10.24
N ASP A 45 25.35 -16.72 -10.84
CA ASP A 45 25.79 -16.84 -12.24
C ASP A 45 24.58 -16.78 -13.18
N ARG A 46 24.59 -15.82 -14.11
CA ARG A 46 23.45 -15.55 -15.00
C ARG A 46 23.07 -16.76 -15.86
N ARG A 47 24.06 -17.49 -16.37
CA ARG A 47 23.82 -18.65 -17.24
C ARG A 47 23.18 -19.79 -16.44
N SER A 48 23.66 -20.01 -15.23
CA SER A 48 23.11 -20.98 -14.28
C SER A 48 21.71 -20.59 -13.80
N ALA A 49 21.45 -19.30 -13.57
CA ALA A 49 20.13 -18.79 -13.18
C ALA A 49 19.08 -19.03 -14.28
N ILE A 50 19.41 -18.72 -15.55
CA ILE A 50 18.52 -18.97 -16.69
C ILE A 50 18.24 -20.47 -16.85
N LYS A 51 19.26 -21.33 -16.69
CA LYS A 51 19.07 -22.78 -16.78
C LYS A 51 18.10 -23.28 -15.70
N LYS A 52 18.31 -22.89 -14.44
CA LYS A 52 17.42 -23.25 -13.32
C LYS A 52 16.01 -22.70 -13.49
N TYR A 53 15.89 -21.50 -14.04
CA TYR A 53 14.60 -20.90 -14.36
C TYR A 53 13.84 -21.73 -15.41
N ASN A 54 14.51 -22.13 -16.49
CA ASN A 54 13.90 -22.97 -17.53
C ASN A 54 13.51 -24.36 -17.00
N GLU A 55 14.36 -24.97 -16.17
CA GLU A 55 14.04 -26.23 -15.47
C GLU A 55 12.78 -26.06 -14.62
N PHE A 56 12.75 -25.02 -13.78
CA PHE A 56 11.60 -24.69 -12.94
C PHE A 56 10.31 -24.45 -13.73
N MET A 57 10.38 -23.71 -14.85
CA MET A 57 9.21 -23.44 -15.68
C MET A 57 8.71 -24.66 -16.47
N SER A 58 9.58 -25.64 -16.70
CA SER A 58 9.26 -26.90 -17.39
C SER A 58 8.63 -27.95 -16.47
N GLU A 59 8.75 -27.77 -15.14
CA GLU A 59 8.08 -28.64 -14.17
C GLU A 59 6.57 -28.39 -14.14
N GLU A 60 5.78 -29.45 -14.02
CA GLU A 60 4.33 -29.32 -13.89
C GLU A 60 3.97 -28.67 -12.54
N GLU A 61 3.32 -27.50 -12.59
CA GLU A 61 2.85 -26.79 -11.41
C GLU A 61 1.60 -27.48 -10.84
N THR A 62 1.82 -28.35 -9.86
CA THR A 62 0.78 -29.12 -9.14
C THR A 62 0.08 -28.33 -8.03
N ALA A 63 0.57 -27.14 -7.71
CA ALA A 63 -0.01 -26.30 -6.68
C ALA A 63 -1.34 -25.67 -7.14
N ASP A 64 -2.37 -25.83 -6.30
CA ASP A 64 -3.68 -25.21 -6.49
C ASP A 64 -3.64 -23.78 -5.93
N TYR A 65 -3.35 -22.81 -6.81
CA TYR A 65 -3.33 -21.40 -6.48
C TYR A 65 -4.73 -20.77 -6.36
N GLU A 66 -5.76 -21.45 -6.87
CA GLU A 66 -7.16 -20.98 -6.80
C GLU A 66 -7.76 -21.23 -5.42
N ASN A 67 -7.34 -22.29 -4.72
CA ASN A 67 -7.72 -22.59 -3.34
C ASN A 67 -6.66 -22.21 -2.28
N ILE A 68 -5.67 -21.38 -2.64
CA ILE A 68 -4.84 -20.78 -1.59
C ILE A 68 -5.75 -19.89 -0.75
N LYS A 69 -5.73 -20.14 0.57
CA LYS A 69 -6.35 -19.26 1.56
C LYS A 69 -5.55 -17.95 1.66
N VAL A 70 -5.58 -17.15 0.60
CA VAL A 70 -5.01 -15.81 0.54
C VAL A 70 -5.96 -14.89 1.29
N ILE A 71 -5.40 -13.90 1.97
CA ILE A 71 -6.09 -13.15 3.00
C ILE A 71 -6.93 -12.05 2.36
N GLY A 72 -8.15 -12.42 1.97
CA GLY A 72 -9.39 -11.76 2.42
C GLY A 72 -10.11 -12.56 3.53
N GLY A 73 -9.64 -13.77 3.84
CA GLY A 73 -10.16 -14.63 4.90
C GLY A 73 -9.09 -14.98 5.93
N THR A 74 -8.96 -14.14 6.95
CA THR A 74 -8.46 -14.54 8.29
C THR A 74 -6.97 -14.92 8.39
N LEU A 75 -6.08 -13.92 8.46
CA LEU A 75 -4.89 -14.02 9.34
C LEU A 75 -5.30 -13.77 10.79
N VAL A 76 -5.83 -14.80 11.42
CA VAL A 76 -5.83 -14.88 12.87
C VAL A 76 -5.25 -16.23 13.17
N ASN A 77 -3.92 -16.28 13.38
CA ASN A 77 -3.16 -17.24 14.19
C ASN A 77 -1.71 -17.39 13.69
N ARG A 78 -0.88 -16.34 13.87
CA ARG A 78 0.58 -16.44 14.06
C ARG A 78 1.13 -15.11 14.59
N PRO A 79 2.31 -15.09 15.25
CA PRO A 79 2.89 -13.97 16.03
C PRO A 79 3.35 -12.77 15.18
N GLU A 80 2.81 -12.65 13.96
CA GLU A 80 3.10 -11.58 13.02
C GLU A 80 2.26 -10.33 13.32
N LYS A 81 1.10 -10.46 13.99
CA LYS A 81 0.38 -9.31 14.56
C LYS A 81 1.27 -8.53 15.53
N GLU A 82 2.07 -9.22 16.34
CA GLU A 82 3.01 -8.57 17.27
C GLU A 82 4.17 -7.90 16.52
N ARG A 83 4.74 -8.52 15.48
CA ARG A 83 5.77 -7.89 14.63
C ARG A 83 5.26 -6.66 13.90
N ILE A 84 4.05 -6.70 13.33
CA ILE A 84 3.44 -5.56 12.62
C ILE A 84 3.08 -4.44 13.61
N GLN A 85 2.53 -4.75 14.78
CA GLN A 85 2.26 -3.76 15.84
C GLN A 85 3.55 -3.12 16.38
N LYS A 86 4.65 -3.87 16.46
CA LYS A 86 5.95 -3.37 16.94
C LYS A 86 6.64 -2.46 15.92
N ILE A 87 6.37 -2.64 14.63
CA ILE A 87 6.92 -1.83 13.52
C ILE A 87 6.06 -0.58 13.22
N ILE A 88 4.74 -0.64 13.47
CA ILE A 88 3.80 0.45 13.19
C ILE A 88 3.30 1.09 14.50
N LYS A 89 4.17 1.75 15.26
CA LYS A 89 3.73 2.70 16.30
C LYS A 89 3.37 4.06 15.66
N ARG A 90 2.40 4.06 14.73
CA ARG A 90 1.81 5.33 14.29
C ARG A 90 0.86 5.83 15.38
N LYS A 91 0.95 7.11 15.73
CA LYS A 91 -0.01 7.72 16.67
C LYS A 91 -1.41 7.59 16.10
N SER A 92 -2.38 7.21 16.93
CA SER A 92 -3.78 7.13 16.48
C SER A 92 -4.31 8.52 16.12
N LEU A 93 -5.35 8.59 15.28
CA LEU A 93 -5.95 9.88 14.93
C LEU A 93 -6.46 10.65 16.15
N ASP A 94 -6.96 9.93 17.16
CA ASP A 94 -7.44 10.55 18.40
C ASP A 94 -6.27 11.04 19.27
N GLU A 95 -5.15 10.31 19.33
CA GLU A 95 -3.92 10.80 19.96
C GLU A 95 -3.39 12.07 19.26
N ILE A 96 -3.43 12.12 17.93
CA ILE A 96 -3.02 13.30 17.16
C ILE A 96 -3.95 14.48 17.48
N LEU A 97 -5.26 14.24 17.58
CA LEU A 97 -6.22 15.29 17.93
C LEU A 97 -5.99 15.82 19.34
N ILE A 98 -5.81 14.94 20.33
CA ILE A 98 -5.49 15.33 21.72
C ILE A 98 -4.18 16.12 21.77
N ALA A 99 -3.16 15.71 21.01
CA ALA A 99 -1.88 16.40 20.93
C ALA A 99 -1.98 17.83 20.37
N THR A 100 -3.10 18.23 19.75
CA THR A 100 -3.32 19.62 19.33
C THR A 100 -3.62 20.58 20.50
N GLY A 101 -3.84 20.06 21.71
CA GLY A 101 -4.12 20.83 22.93
C GLY A 101 -5.60 21.09 23.19
N VAL A 102 -6.50 20.34 22.56
CA VAL A 102 -7.95 20.46 22.80
C VAL A 102 -8.33 19.97 24.19
N SER A 103 -9.26 20.67 24.84
CA SER A 103 -9.95 20.18 26.04
C SER A 103 -10.89 19.02 25.69
N GLU A 104 -11.35 18.28 26.70
CA GLU A 104 -12.28 17.16 26.52
C GLU A 104 -13.61 17.60 25.87
N GLY A 105 -14.11 18.78 26.23
CA GLY A 105 -15.31 19.37 25.62
C GLY A 105 -15.10 19.69 24.14
N GLU A 106 -13.98 20.31 23.78
CA GLU A 106 -13.62 20.63 22.39
C GLU A 106 -13.36 19.37 21.57
N PHE A 107 -12.72 18.36 22.15
CA PHE A 107 -12.49 17.06 21.52
C PHE A 107 -13.83 16.43 21.10
N ASN A 108 -14.79 16.36 22.02
CA ASN A 108 -16.12 15.81 21.74
C ASN A 108 -16.88 16.63 20.68
N LEU A 109 -16.78 17.97 20.72
CA LEU A 109 -17.37 18.83 19.69
C LEU A 109 -16.76 18.58 18.30
N ILE A 110 -15.44 18.39 18.23
CA ILE A 110 -14.74 18.08 16.98
C ILE A 110 -15.12 16.70 16.46
N LYS A 111 -15.14 15.67 17.32
CA LYS A 111 -15.56 14.30 16.95
C LYS A 111 -17.02 14.24 16.49
N ASN A 112 -17.88 15.12 17.01
CA ASN A 112 -19.27 15.25 16.59
C ASN A 112 -19.46 16.13 15.34
N GLY A 113 -18.39 16.63 14.71
CA GLY A 113 -18.47 17.40 13.47
C GLY A 113 -18.94 18.85 13.66
N SER A 114 -18.73 19.45 14.84
CA SER A 114 -19.11 20.84 15.11
C SER A 114 -18.52 21.80 14.08
N ARG A 115 -19.30 22.78 13.61
CA ARG A 115 -18.85 23.82 12.65
C ARG A 115 -18.36 25.10 13.34
N GLY A 116 -18.08 25.04 14.65
CA GLY A 116 -17.56 26.17 15.42
C GLY A 116 -16.28 26.77 14.82
N ARG A 117 -16.25 28.09 14.68
CA ARG A 117 -15.10 28.82 14.09
C ARG A 117 -13.88 28.77 15.01
N ASP A 118 -14.12 28.83 16.31
CA ASP A 118 -13.20 28.61 17.41
C ASP A 118 -12.42 27.28 17.30
N LEU A 119 -13.06 26.21 16.82
CA LEU A 119 -12.45 24.89 16.66
C LEU A 119 -11.64 24.72 15.38
N THR A 120 -11.71 25.69 14.44
CA THR A 120 -11.10 25.56 13.11
C THR A 120 -9.57 25.49 13.20
N GLY A 121 -8.96 26.20 14.15
CA GLY A 121 -7.51 26.16 14.36
C GLY A 121 -7.01 24.78 14.78
N TYR A 122 -7.72 24.11 15.69
CA TYR A 122 -7.38 22.76 16.14
C TYR A 122 -7.56 21.73 15.03
N LYS A 123 -8.66 21.80 14.27
CA LYS A 123 -8.92 20.91 13.12
C LYS A 123 -7.84 21.02 12.05
N LEU A 124 -7.34 22.23 11.79
CA LEU A 124 -6.26 22.46 10.84
C LEU A 124 -4.94 21.82 11.34
N LYS A 125 -4.56 22.06 12.59
CA LYS A 125 -3.36 21.43 13.19
C LYS A 125 -3.45 19.91 13.16
N TYR A 126 -4.62 19.37 13.52
CA TYR A 126 -4.94 17.95 13.46
C TYR A 126 -4.78 17.39 12.03
N ALA A 127 -5.40 18.03 11.03
CA ALA A 127 -5.34 17.56 9.65
C ALA A 127 -3.90 17.58 9.09
N ILE A 128 -3.10 18.60 9.43
CA ILE A 128 -1.68 18.68 9.05
C ILE A 128 -0.88 17.52 9.65
N GLU A 129 -1.02 17.30 10.96
CA GLU A 129 -0.24 16.28 11.67
C GLU A 129 -0.67 14.85 11.30
N ALA A 130 -1.97 14.65 11.06
CA ALA A 130 -2.48 13.39 10.54
C ALA A 130 -2.02 13.11 9.10
N SER A 131 -1.97 14.14 8.24
CA SER A 131 -1.41 14.00 6.89
C SER A 131 0.07 13.65 6.91
N LYS A 132 0.86 14.23 7.82
CA LYS A 132 2.29 13.86 8.02
C LYS A 132 2.45 12.43 8.53
N SER A 133 1.46 11.93 9.28
CA SER A 133 1.40 10.56 9.78
C SER A 133 0.83 9.57 8.74
N ASN A 134 0.78 9.95 7.47
CA ASN A 134 0.30 9.15 6.33
C ASN A 134 -1.15 8.67 6.44
N TYR A 135 -2.02 9.43 7.10
CA TYR A 135 -3.47 9.21 7.02
C TYR A 135 -4.04 9.85 5.75
N SER A 136 -4.98 9.15 5.11
CA SER A 136 -5.71 9.68 3.97
C SER A 136 -6.69 10.78 4.40
N MET A 137 -7.01 11.68 3.47
CA MET A 137 -8.00 12.76 3.71
C MET A 137 -9.38 12.21 4.12
N LYS A 138 -9.71 11.02 3.60
CA LYS A 138 -10.93 10.29 3.94
C LYS A 138 -10.92 9.81 5.40
N GLU A 139 -9.85 9.13 5.84
CA GLU A 139 -9.72 8.67 7.23
C GLU A 139 -9.75 9.85 8.23
N ILE A 140 -9.05 10.94 7.90
CA ILE A 140 -9.04 12.17 8.71
C ILE A 140 -10.46 12.75 8.81
N GLY A 141 -11.16 12.86 7.68
CA GLY A 141 -12.52 13.39 7.62
C GLY A 141 -13.52 12.53 8.39
N GLU A 142 -13.49 11.21 8.20
CA GLU A 142 -14.36 10.25 8.90
C GLU A 142 -14.18 10.34 10.42
N ASN A 143 -12.95 10.52 10.90
CA ASN A 143 -12.66 10.60 12.33
C ASN A 143 -13.33 11.79 13.03
N ILE A 144 -13.50 12.91 12.32
CA ILE A 144 -14.10 14.16 12.85
C ILE A 144 -15.44 14.52 12.19
N ARG A 145 -16.05 13.59 11.45
CA ARG A 145 -17.32 13.77 10.72
C ARG A 145 -17.32 14.97 9.76
N VAL A 146 -16.22 15.13 9.03
CA VAL A 146 -16.03 16.16 8.00
C VAL A 146 -15.74 15.47 6.67
N SER A 147 -16.20 16.03 5.54
CA SER A 147 -15.88 15.46 4.23
C SER A 147 -14.39 15.60 3.92
N ASP A 148 -13.84 14.63 3.20
CA ASP A 148 -12.49 14.66 2.63
C ASP A 148 -12.22 15.94 1.82
N VAL A 149 -13.19 16.41 1.03
CA VAL A 149 -13.10 17.67 0.28
C VAL A 149 -12.92 18.87 1.21
N ALA A 150 -13.62 18.90 2.35
CA ALA A 150 -13.48 20.00 3.31
C ALA A 150 -12.09 19.98 3.99
N ILE A 151 -11.51 18.81 4.25
CA ILE A 151 -10.13 18.68 4.73
C ILE A 151 -9.14 19.21 3.69
N ILE A 152 -9.29 18.82 2.42
CA ILE A 152 -8.44 19.29 1.30
C ILE A 152 -8.50 20.82 1.18
N GLN A 153 -9.70 21.40 1.21
CA GLN A 153 -9.87 22.85 1.15
C GLN A 153 -9.22 23.57 2.35
N MET A 154 -9.34 22.99 3.54
CA MET A 154 -8.74 23.53 4.75
C MET A 154 -7.21 23.59 4.65
N LEU A 155 -6.59 22.52 4.15
CA LEU A 155 -5.14 22.46 3.95
C LEU A 155 -4.67 23.43 2.87
N ARG A 156 -5.33 23.46 1.71
CA ARG A 156 -4.98 24.37 0.60
C ARG A 156 -5.03 25.84 1.00
N ARG A 157 -6.08 26.25 1.73
CA ARG A 157 -6.22 27.63 2.23
C ARG A 157 -5.07 28.02 3.17
N ASN A 158 -4.56 27.08 3.95
CA ASN A 158 -3.44 27.31 4.84
C ASN A 158 -2.10 27.43 4.09
N THR A 159 -1.85 26.59 3.10
CA THR A 159 -0.64 26.67 2.27
C THR A 159 -0.53 28.04 1.59
N ASN A 160 -1.59 28.47 0.90
CA ASN A 160 -1.63 29.78 0.25
C ASN A 160 -1.42 30.95 1.23
N LYS A 161 -1.82 30.80 2.49
CA LYS A 161 -1.65 31.83 3.52
C LYS A 161 -0.20 31.93 3.99
N ASN A 162 0.53 30.83 4.04
CA ASN A 162 1.95 30.83 4.38
C ASN A 162 2.81 31.38 3.24
N ASP A 163 2.46 31.08 2.00
CA ASP A 163 3.18 31.57 0.80
C ASP A 163 3.04 33.09 0.59
N LEU A 164 2.04 33.72 1.21
CA LEU A 164 1.84 35.18 1.19
C LEU A 164 2.63 35.92 2.30
N ILE A 165 3.25 35.19 3.23
CA ILE A 165 3.92 35.73 4.43
C ILE A 165 5.42 35.38 4.44
N SER A 166 5.89 34.52 3.51
CA SER A 166 7.31 34.24 3.24
C SER A 166 7.84 35.11 2.11
#